data_AF-A0A7S0NAC6-F1
#
_entry.id   AF-A0A7S0NAC6-F1
#
_cell.length_a   1.000
_cell.length_b   1.000
_cell.length_c   1.000
_cell.angle_alpha   90.00
_cell.angle_beta   90.00
_cell.angle_gamma   90.00
#
_symmetry.space_group_name_H-M   'P 1'
#
loop_
_entity.id
_entity.type
_entity.pdbx_description
1 polymer ?
#
loop_
_entity_poly.entity_id
_entity_poly.type
_entity_poly.pdbx_seq_one_letter_code
_entity_poly.pdbx_strand_id
1 'polypeptide(L)'
;EFWEAFSCLNYDRWYNATREYITDYRWPCEPYILGATAKMPLFDERFVHYGNDKAQHVLNLFYKQLRFAVLPQHFLVHLPHKAAAWADDSSRREHIGEILELTEQFKFESGTAAGVNWHTGVKFAKGTYRVKNGKMIVWDGAQWVDQATGQPTDPL
;
A
#
# COMPACT_ATOMS: atom_id res chain seq x y z
N GLU A 1 -1.29 -8.79 -22.46
CA GLU A 1 -1.01 -7.47 -21.85
C GLU A 1 -0.51 -7.70 -20.44
N PHE A 2 0.58 -7.04 -20.05
CA PHE A 2 1.14 -7.13 -18.71
C PHE A 2 0.54 -5.96 -17.91
N TRP A 3 -0.38 -6.25 -16.99
CA TRP A 3 -1.01 -5.21 -16.16
C TRP A 3 0.06 -4.54 -15.29
N GLU A 4 0.01 -3.21 -15.16
CA GLU A 4 1.00 -2.43 -14.40
C GLU A 4 1.17 -2.93 -12.96
N ALA A 5 0.11 -3.45 -12.34
CA ALA A 5 0.14 -4.03 -10.99
C ALA A 5 0.99 -5.32 -10.86
N PHE A 6 1.41 -5.96 -11.95
CA PHE A 6 2.39 -7.06 -11.92
C PHE A 6 3.81 -6.60 -12.25
N SER A 7 4.01 -5.35 -12.66
CA SER A 7 5.34 -4.81 -13.03
C SER A 7 6.33 -4.76 -11.86
N CYS A 8 5.83 -4.88 -10.62
CA CYS A 8 6.65 -5.00 -9.42
C CYS A 8 7.38 -6.37 -9.29
N LEU A 9 7.00 -7.38 -10.08
CA LEU A 9 7.57 -8.72 -10.03
C LEU A 9 8.76 -8.85 -10.98
N ASN A 10 9.92 -9.25 -10.45
CA ASN A 10 11.11 -9.54 -11.26
C ASN A 10 11.23 -11.05 -11.52
N TYR A 11 10.68 -11.49 -12.65
CA TYR A 11 10.65 -12.91 -13.03
C TYR A 11 12.04 -13.48 -13.30
N ASP A 12 12.94 -12.72 -13.92
CA ASP A 12 14.31 -13.19 -14.19
C ASP A 12 15.06 -13.46 -12.89
N ARG A 13 14.95 -12.54 -11.91
CA ARG A 13 15.54 -12.73 -10.58
C ARG A 13 14.89 -13.91 -9.85
N TRP A 14 13.56 -14.02 -9.90
CA TRP A 14 12.82 -15.12 -9.28
C TRP A 14 13.22 -16.48 -9.84
N TYR A 15 13.26 -16.60 -11.17
CA TYR A 15 13.55 -17.85 -11.88
C TYR A 15 14.98 -18.37 -11.58
N ASN A 16 15.94 -17.47 -11.41
CA ASN A 16 17.33 -17.81 -11.11
C ASN A 16 17.64 -17.90 -9.60
N ALA A 17 16.72 -17.53 -8.72
CA ALA A 17 16.97 -17.51 -7.28
C ALA A 17 16.88 -18.92 -6.68
N THR A 18 17.90 -19.31 -5.92
CA THR A 18 17.93 -20.59 -5.19
C THR A 18 17.55 -20.45 -3.72
N ARG A 19 17.45 -19.20 -3.22
CA ARG A 19 17.09 -18.84 -1.84
C ARG A 19 16.15 -17.65 -1.82
N GLU A 20 15.41 -17.51 -0.73
CA GLU A 20 14.56 -16.36 -0.48
C GLU A 20 15.34 -15.05 -0.51
N TYR A 21 14.68 -13.99 -0.96
CA TYR A 21 15.29 -12.66 -0.99
C TYR A 21 14.28 -11.57 -0.67
N ILE A 22 14.76 -10.52 -0.01
CA ILE A 22 13.97 -9.31 0.23
C ILE A 22 13.84 -8.53 -1.07
N THR A 23 12.64 -8.02 -1.31
CA THR A 23 12.34 -7.12 -2.43
C THR A 23 11.74 -5.83 -1.91
N ASP A 24 12.03 -4.75 -2.63
CA ASP A 24 11.38 -3.47 -2.39
C ASP A 24 9.96 -3.53 -2.94
N TYR A 25 9.05 -2.86 -2.23
CA TYR A 25 7.68 -2.66 -2.68
C TYR A 25 7.61 -1.46 -3.62
N ARG A 26 6.81 -1.57 -4.69
CA ARG A 26 6.49 -0.45 -5.60
C ARG A 26 5.00 -0.44 -5.85
N TRP A 27 4.35 0.69 -5.61
CA TRP A 27 2.94 0.86 -5.93
C TRP A 27 2.73 1.07 -7.44
N PRO A 28 1.65 0.52 -8.04
CA PRO A 28 0.78 -0.53 -7.52
C PRO A 28 1.44 -1.91 -7.66
N CYS A 29 1.15 -2.83 -6.73
CA CYS A 29 1.65 -4.20 -6.80
C CYS A 29 0.65 -5.17 -6.20
N GLU A 30 0.30 -6.21 -6.95
CA GLU A 30 -0.70 -7.22 -6.56
C GLU A 30 -0.11 -8.65 -6.47
N PRO A 31 0.91 -8.88 -5.65
CA PRO A 31 1.50 -10.20 -5.46
C PRO A 31 0.54 -11.09 -4.68
N TYR A 32 0.69 -12.41 -4.82
CA TYR A 32 0.14 -13.31 -3.82
C TYR A 32 1.07 -13.34 -2.61
N ILE A 33 0.49 -13.19 -1.42
CA ILE A 33 1.23 -13.07 -0.18
C ILE A 33 0.84 -14.18 0.79
N LEU A 34 1.80 -14.62 1.60
CA LEU A 34 1.61 -15.49 2.74
C LEU A 34 2.13 -14.76 3.98
N GLY A 35 1.38 -14.84 5.08
CA GLY A 35 1.85 -14.32 6.35
C GLY A 35 0.88 -14.61 7.49
N ALA A 36 1.29 -14.27 8.71
CA ALA A 36 0.51 -14.55 9.90
C ALA A 36 -0.81 -13.77 9.88
N THR A 37 -1.94 -14.46 10.01
CA THR A 37 -3.29 -13.86 10.00
C THR A 37 -3.41 -12.71 11.01
N ALA A 38 -2.86 -12.86 12.21
CA ALA A 38 -2.83 -11.83 13.24
C ALA A 38 -2.06 -10.53 12.88
N LYS A 39 -1.29 -10.54 11.79
CA LYS A 39 -0.55 -9.38 11.27
C LYS A 39 -1.12 -8.84 9.95
N MET A 40 -2.10 -9.53 9.36
CA MET A 40 -2.76 -9.09 8.14
C MET A 40 -3.92 -8.15 8.50
N PRO A 41 -3.94 -6.91 8.00
CA PRO A 41 -5.11 -6.06 8.14
C PRO A 41 -6.28 -6.63 7.32
N LEU A 42 -7.49 -6.21 7.68
CA LEU A 42 -8.64 -6.39 6.81
C LEU A 42 -8.50 -5.49 5.57
N PHE A 43 -9.23 -5.85 4.51
CA PHE A 43 -9.40 -4.98 3.35
C PHE A 43 -10.19 -3.73 3.75
N ASP A 44 -9.90 -2.61 3.09
CA ASP A 44 -10.65 -1.37 3.29
C ASP A 44 -11.94 -1.43 2.47
N GLU A 45 -13.08 -1.51 3.15
CA GLU A 45 -14.40 -1.68 2.53
C GLU A 45 -14.84 -0.50 1.67
N ARG A 46 -14.08 0.61 1.63
CA ARG A 46 -14.32 1.71 0.67
C ARG A 46 -13.97 1.31 -0.77
N PHE A 47 -13.10 0.32 -0.97
CA PHE A 47 -12.68 -0.20 -2.28
C PHE A 47 -13.65 -1.27 -2.80
N VAL A 48 -14.88 -0.87 -3.17
CA VAL A 48 -15.98 -1.79 -3.52
C VAL A 48 -16.08 -2.17 -5.01
N HIS A 49 -15.42 -1.43 -5.90
CA HIS A 49 -15.45 -1.67 -7.34
C HIS A 49 -14.38 -2.69 -7.76
N TYR A 50 -14.49 -3.25 -8.98
CA TYR A 50 -13.51 -4.21 -9.48
C TYR A 50 -12.12 -3.59 -9.59
N GLY A 51 -11.17 -4.12 -8.82
CA GLY A 51 -9.74 -3.78 -8.85
C GLY A 51 -9.29 -2.88 -7.70
N ASN A 52 -7.97 -2.83 -7.49
CA ASN A 52 -7.26 -2.05 -6.47
C ASN A 52 -7.45 -2.47 -5.00
N ASP A 53 -8.40 -3.34 -4.65
CA ASP A 53 -8.54 -3.91 -3.31
C ASP A 53 -7.26 -4.64 -2.86
N LYS A 54 -6.72 -5.49 -3.74
CA LYS A 54 -5.48 -6.23 -3.48
C LYS A 54 -4.26 -5.30 -3.44
N ALA A 55 -4.17 -4.33 -4.36
CA ALA A 55 -3.09 -3.35 -4.34
C ALA A 55 -3.11 -2.54 -3.04
N GLN A 56 -4.28 -2.04 -2.64
CA GLN A 56 -4.50 -1.30 -1.40
C GLN A 56 -4.10 -2.13 -0.17
N HIS A 57 -4.47 -3.40 -0.12
CA HIS A 57 -4.11 -4.27 1.00
C HIS A 57 -2.59 -4.41 1.14
N VAL A 58 -1.90 -4.63 0.03
CA VAL A 58 -0.43 -4.78 0.02
C VAL A 58 0.26 -3.46 0.39
N LEU A 59 -0.30 -2.33 -0.05
CA LEU A 59 0.16 -0.99 0.36
C LEU A 59 -0.01 -0.76 1.86
N ASN A 60 -1.11 -1.23 2.46
CA ASN A 60 -1.33 -1.16 3.91
C ASN A 60 -0.24 -1.95 4.66
N LEU A 61 0.12 -3.14 4.18
CA LEU A 61 1.23 -3.92 4.74
C LEU A 61 2.56 -3.19 4.65
N PHE A 62 2.82 -2.52 3.52
CA PHE A 62 4.00 -1.69 3.34
C PHE A 62 4.05 -0.53 4.35
N TYR A 63 2.95 0.21 4.53
CA TYR A 63 2.91 1.28 5.54
C TYR A 63 3.07 0.74 6.96
N LYS A 64 2.55 -0.46 7.26
CA LYS A 64 2.81 -1.17 8.53
C LYS A 64 4.24 -1.69 8.70
N GLN A 65 5.14 -1.38 7.76
CA GLN A 65 6.57 -1.69 7.83
C GLN A 65 6.88 -3.19 7.77
N LEU A 66 5.99 -3.97 7.15
CA LEU A 66 6.32 -5.35 6.81
C LEU A 66 7.34 -5.37 5.67
N ARG A 67 8.23 -6.36 5.72
CA ARG A 67 9.19 -6.63 4.64
C ARG A 67 8.66 -7.74 3.76
N PHE A 68 8.83 -7.59 2.46
CA PHE A 68 8.41 -8.57 1.48
C PHE A 68 9.58 -9.46 1.09
N ALA A 69 9.41 -10.77 1.27
CA ALA A 69 10.36 -11.78 0.82
C ALA A 69 9.75 -12.57 -0.33
N VAL A 70 10.52 -12.77 -1.40
CA VAL A 70 10.16 -13.68 -2.48
C VAL A 70 10.65 -15.08 -2.12
N LEU A 71 9.77 -16.08 -2.24
CA LEU A 71 10.08 -17.49 -2.01
C LEU A 71 10.20 -18.20 -3.37
N PRO A 72 11.41 -18.42 -3.93
CA PRO A 72 11.54 -18.85 -5.33
C PRO A 72 10.98 -20.25 -5.61
N GLN A 73 10.99 -21.14 -4.60
CA GLN A 73 10.48 -22.50 -4.72
C GLN A 73 8.97 -22.61 -4.43
N HIS A 74 8.28 -21.51 -4.12
CA HIS A 74 6.86 -21.49 -3.79
C HIS A 74 6.14 -20.60 -4.78
N PHE A 75 5.34 -21.20 -5.64
CA PHE A 75 4.57 -20.48 -6.65
C PHE A 75 3.18 -21.07 -6.77
N LEU A 76 2.31 -20.30 -7.40
CA LEU A 76 0.97 -20.69 -7.75
C LEU A 76 0.74 -20.35 -9.21
N VAL A 77 -0.08 -21.16 -9.85
CA VAL A 77 -0.45 -20.99 -11.25
C VAL A 77 -1.85 -20.41 -11.27
N HIS A 78 -1.97 -19.16 -11.72
CA HIS A 78 -3.26 -18.58 -12.04
C HIS A 78 -3.69 -19.09 -13.43
N LEU A 79 -4.72 -19.92 -13.46
CA LEU A 79 -5.31 -20.40 -14.71
C LEU A 79 -6.26 -19.34 -15.26
N PRO A 80 -6.08 -18.88 -16.52
CA PRO A 80 -7.01 -17.95 -17.14
C PRO A 80 -8.43 -18.52 -17.10
N HIS A 81 -9.38 -17.70 -16.65
CA HIS A 81 -10.79 -18.05 -16.61
C HIS A 81 -11.62 -16.89 -17.16
N LYS A 82 -12.87 -17.18 -17.53
CA LYS A 82 -13.81 -16.14 -17.97
C LYS A 82 -14.00 -15.12 -16.85
N ALA A 83 -14.00 -13.83 -17.19
CA ALA A 83 -14.34 -12.78 -16.24
C ALA A 83 -15.76 -12.99 -15.71
N ALA A 84 -15.96 -12.73 -14.42
CA ALA A 84 -17.28 -12.74 -13.83
C ALA A 84 -18.11 -11.57 -14.36
N ALA A 85 -19.44 -11.68 -14.34
CA ALA A 85 -20.33 -10.64 -14.85
C ALA A 85 -20.16 -9.28 -14.14
N TRP A 86 -19.73 -9.30 -12.87
CA TRP A 86 -19.45 -8.10 -12.08
C TRP A 86 -18.06 -7.50 -12.35
N ALA A 87 -17.15 -8.25 -12.97
CA ALA A 87 -15.82 -7.79 -13.36
C ALA A 87 -15.87 -7.12 -14.76
N ASP A 88 -16.90 -6.31 -14.99
CA ASP A 88 -17.06 -5.57 -16.23
C ASP A 88 -16.14 -4.34 -16.24
N ASP A 89 -15.34 -4.23 -17.31
CA ASP A 89 -14.39 -3.14 -17.50
C ASP A 89 -15.11 -1.78 -17.63
N SER A 90 -16.40 -1.78 -18.03
CA SER A 90 -17.19 -0.55 -18.12
C SER A 90 -17.40 0.11 -16.74
N SER A 91 -17.84 -0.67 -15.75
CA SER A 91 -18.02 -0.21 -14.37
C SER A 91 -16.69 0.21 -13.74
N ARG A 92 -15.61 -0.55 -14.00
CA ARG A 92 -14.26 -0.15 -13.56
C ARG A 92 -13.87 1.23 -14.10
N ARG A 93 -14.14 1.50 -15.38
CA ARG A 93 -13.82 2.79 -16.01
C ARG A 93 -14.68 3.93 -15.50
N GLU A 94 -15.96 3.67 -15.21
CA GLU A 94 -16.89 4.66 -14.65
C GLU A 94 -16.40 5.16 -13.28
N HIS A 95 -15.94 4.25 -12.42
CA HIS A 95 -15.53 4.56 -11.05
C HIS A 95 -14.02 4.79 -10.87
N ILE A 96 -13.23 4.81 -11.95
CA ILE A 96 -11.76 4.88 -11.84
C ILE A 96 -11.31 6.18 -11.14
N GLY A 97 -12.00 7.29 -11.38
CA GLY A 97 -11.69 8.58 -10.74
C GLY A 97 -11.88 8.52 -9.23
N GLU A 98 -13.01 7.98 -8.77
CA GLU A 98 -13.33 7.81 -7.36
C GLU A 98 -12.31 6.90 -6.66
N ILE A 99 -11.93 5.79 -7.30
CA ILE A 99 -10.94 4.85 -6.76
C ILE A 99 -9.54 5.47 -6.69
N LEU A 100 -9.15 6.30 -7.66
CA LEU A 100 -7.86 7.00 -7.63
C LEU A 100 -7.82 8.05 -6.52
N GLU A 101 -8.89 8.83 -6.35
CA GLU A 101 -9.01 9.80 -5.25
C GLU A 101 -8.96 9.10 -3.89
N LEU A 102 -9.73 8.01 -3.73
CA LEU A 102 -9.72 7.19 -2.53
C LEU A 102 -8.34 6.56 -2.27
N THR A 103 -7.61 6.18 -3.32
CA THR A 103 -6.24 5.66 -3.21
C THR A 103 -5.29 6.71 -2.65
N GLU A 104 -5.35 7.94 -3.16
CA GLU A 104 -4.50 9.04 -2.66
C GLU A 104 -4.87 9.43 -1.22
N GLN A 105 -6.17 9.46 -0.90
CA GLN A 105 -6.64 9.63 0.47
C GLN A 105 -6.08 8.52 1.38
N PHE A 106 -6.23 7.25 0.99
CA PHE A 106 -5.72 6.12 1.75
C PHE A 106 -4.21 6.17 1.97
N LYS A 107 -3.43 6.53 0.93
CA LYS A 107 -1.98 6.71 1.02
C LYS A 107 -1.62 7.77 2.06
N PHE A 108 -2.30 8.91 2.02
CA PHE A 108 -2.10 9.97 2.99
C PHE A 108 -2.45 9.49 4.40
N GLU A 109 -3.67 8.97 4.61
CA GLU A 109 -4.16 8.53 5.91
C GLU A 109 -3.23 7.48 6.55
N SER A 110 -3.01 6.38 5.83
CA SER A 110 -2.26 5.23 6.34
C SER A 110 -0.77 5.49 6.48
N GLY A 111 -0.17 6.15 5.49
CA GLY A 111 1.24 6.54 5.57
C GLY A 111 1.46 7.45 6.77
N THR A 112 0.59 8.44 6.94
CA THR A 112 0.78 9.41 8.01
C THR A 112 0.52 8.81 9.40
N ALA A 113 -0.50 7.97 9.56
CA ALA A 113 -0.72 7.21 10.79
C ALA A 113 0.45 6.27 11.13
N ALA A 114 1.12 5.71 10.12
CA ALA A 114 2.30 4.86 10.30
C ALA A 114 3.60 5.63 10.53
N GLY A 115 3.58 6.96 10.46
CA GLY A 115 4.80 7.75 10.54
C GLY A 115 5.67 7.65 9.29
N VAL A 116 5.06 7.42 8.14
CA VAL A 116 5.70 7.21 6.84
C VAL A 116 5.27 8.31 5.87
N ASN A 117 6.22 8.87 5.15
CA ASN A 117 5.91 9.76 4.05
C ASN A 117 5.27 8.97 2.92
N TRP A 118 4.02 9.29 2.59
CA TRP A 118 3.27 8.57 1.58
C TRP A 118 3.79 8.76 0.15
N HIS A 119 4.55 9.82 -0.15
CA HIS A 119 5.18 10.01 -1.46
C HIS A 119 6.44 9.14 -1.63
N THR A 120 7.23 8.99 -0.57
CA THR A 120 8.54 8.33 -0.65
C THR A 120 8.54 6.92 -0.07
N GLY A 121 7.53 6.57 0.73
CA GLY A 121 7.48 5.34 1.50
C GLY A 121 8.51 5.28 2.63
N VAL A 122 9.20 6.37 2.93
CA VAL A 122 10.25 6.44 3.97
C VAL A 122 9.66 6.94 5.28
N LYS A 123 10.06 6.35 6.41
CA LYS A 123 9.68 6.85 7.74
C LYS A 123 10.08 8.30 7.92
N PHE A 124 9.19 9.09 8.53
CA PHE A 124 9.53 10.45 8.94
C PHE A 124 10.67 10.41 9.98
N ALA A 125 11.64 11.29 9.80
CA ALA A 125 12.62 11.57 10.83
C ALA A 125 11.95 12.34 11.97
N LYS A 126 12.46 12.19 13.19
CA LYS A 126 12.06 13.05 14.30
C LYS A 126 12.34 14.50 13.91
N GLY A 127 11.34 15.36 14.05
CA GLY A 127 11.42 16.74 13.60
C GLY A 127 11.02 16.97 12.15
N THR A 128 10.42 16.02 11.43
CA THR A 128 9.72 16.39 10.17
C THR A 128 8.53 17.28 10.52
N TYR A 129 8.38 18.42 9.82
CA TYR A 129 7.35 19.42 10.10
C TYR A 129 6.33 19.55 8.96
N ARG A 130 5.07 19.86 9.30
CA ARG A 130 4.00 20.23 8.34
C ARG A 130 3.17 21.38 8.88
N VAL A 131 2.40 22.05 8.01
CA VAL A 131 1.43 23.07 8.39
C VAL A 131 0.02 22.49 8.24
N LYS A 132 -0.78 22.57 9.31
CA LYS A 132 -2.21 22.22 9.31
C LYS A 132 -3.02 23.34 9.96
N ASN A 133 -4.01 23.88 9.24
CA ASN A 133 -4.86 24.98 9.72
C ASN A 133 -4.05 26.16 10.31
N GLY A 134 -2.93 26.50 9.66
CA GLY A 134 -2.01 27.56 10.11
C GLY A 134 -1.14 27.21 11.31
N LYS A 135 -1.23 26.00 11.85
CA LYS A 135 -0.40 25.51 12.95
C LYS A 135 0.70 24.59 12.45
N MET A 136 1.89 24.73 13.01
CA MET A 136 2.99 23.81 12.78
C MET A 136 2.77 22.52 13.58
N ILE A 137 2.88 21.39 12.91
CA ILE A 137 2.84 20.06 13.51
C ILE A 137 4.18 19.36 13.25
N VAL A 138 4.63 18.56 14.22
CA VAL A 138 5.94 17.90 14.22
C VAL A 138 5.76 16.39 14.36
N TRP A 139 6.55 15.61 13.64
CA TRP A 139 6.70 14.19 13.92
C TRP A 139 7.66 13.97 15.09
N ASP A 140 7.18 13.41 16.20
CA ASP A 140 8.00 13.19 17.41
C ASP A 140 8.78 11.86 17.40
N GLY A 141 8.51 11.00 16.41
CA GLY A 141 9.04 9.64 16.28
C GLY A 141 7.97 8.55 16.43
N ALA A 142 6.79 8.88 16.98
CA ALA A 142 5.67 7.98 17.21
C ALA A 142 4.35 8.52 16.65
N GLN A 143 4.12 9.82 16.72
CA GLN A 143 2.89 10.47 16.26
C GLN A 143 3.16 11.92 15.83
N TRP A 144 2.14 12.54 15.23
CA TRP A 144 2.14 13.99 14.98
C TRP A 144 1.72 14.73 16.24
N VAL A 145 2.45 15.79 16.57
CA VAL A 145 2.14 16.67 17.70
C VAL A 145 2.05 18.11 17.23
N ASP A 146 1.11 18.87 17.78
CA ASP A 146 1.04 20.30 17.60
C ASP A 146 2.26 20.96 18.27
N GLN A 147 3.03 21.74 17.51
CA GLN A 147 4.30 22.29 17.97
C GLN A 147 4.13 23.24 19.15
N ALA A 148 3.00 23.97 19.22
CA ALA A 148 2.78 24.99 20.25
C ALA A 148 2.31 24.37 21.57
N THR A 149 1.48 23.33 21.50
CA THR A 149 0.85 22.71 22.68
C THR A 149 1.54 21.43 23.13
N GLY A 150 2.33 20.80 22.26
CA GLY A 150 2.93 19.48 22.48
C GLY A 150 1.93 18.33 22.53
N GLN A 151 0.65 18.58 22.23
CA GLN A 151 -0.40 17.56 22.27
C GLN A 151 -0.46 16.77 20.95
N PRO A 152 -0.85 15.49 21.00
CA PRO A 152 -1.11 14.71 19.80
C PRO A 152 -2.11 15.41 18.89
N THR A 153 -1.88 15.35 17.58
CA THR A 153 -2.76 15.95 16.59
C THR A 153 -2.84 15.06 15.36
N ASP A 154 -4.01 15.06 14.73
CA ASP A 154 -4.17 14.39 13.44
C ASP A 154 -3.45 15.22 12.37
N PRO A 155 -2.59 14.61 11.55
CA PRO A 155 -1.99 15.27 10.40
C PRO A 155 -2.93 15.48 9.19
N LEU A 156 -4.13 14.88 9.20
CA LEU A 156 -5.23 15.11 8.24
C LEU A 156 -6.11 16.29 8.65
#